data_AF-A0A973NMJ9-F1
#
_entry.id   AF-A0A973NMJ9-F1
#
_cell.length_a   1.000
_cell.length_b   1.000
_cell.length_c   1.000
_cell.angle_alpha   90.00
_cell.angle_beta   90.00
_cell.angle_gamma   90.00
#
_symmetry.space_group_name_H-M   'P 1'
#
loop_
_entity.id
_entity.type
_entity.pdbx_description
1 polymer ?
#
loop_
_entity_poly.entity_id
_entity_poly.type
_entity_poly.pdbx_seq_one_letter_code
_entity_poly.pdbx_strand_id
1 'polypeptide(L)'
;MILPHLDGAYNLARYLTRDAVLSEDVVQDAMVRAFRAFGQFRGASPRAWLFAIVRNCCRTAMSVRSHIQQCDELDKQADPGATPEEEMLRTSEIDRV
;
A
#
# COMPACT_ATOMS: atom_id res chain seq x y z
N MET A 1 2.05 -12.83 24.65
CA MET A 1 3.15 -11.99 24.12
C MET A 1 3.17 -12.13 22.59
N ILE A 2 3.20 -11.03 21.83
CA ILE A 2 3.05 -11.02 20.36
C ILE A 2 4.39 -11.14 19.61
N LEU A 3 5.49 -10.67 20.21
CA LEU A 3 6.84 -10.68 19.64
C LEU A 3 7.31 -12.06 19.12
N PRO A 4 7.03 -13.19 19.80
CA PRO A 4 7.39 -14.53 19.31
C PRO A 4 6.70 -14.94 18.00
N HIS A 5 5.71 -14.18 17.52
CA HIS A 5 5.01 -14.44 16.27
C HIS A 5 5.50 -13.56 15.12
N LEU A 6 6.49 -12.70 15.35
CA LEU A 6 7.03 -11.77 14.34
C LEU A 6 7.59 -12.52 13.13
N ASP A 7 8.43 -13.54 13.34
CA ASP A 7 8.99 -14.33 12.24
C ASP A 7 7.89 -15.03 11.42
N GLY A 8 6.87 -15.54 12.09
CA GLY A 8 5.71 -16.15 11.44
C GLY A 8 4.87 -15.14 10.64
N ALA A 9 4.70 -13.93 11.18
CA ALA A 9 4.01 -12.83 10.51
C ALA A 9 4.80 -12.35 9.27
N TYR A 10 6.12 -12.23 9.38
CA TYR A 10 6.99 -11.89 8.27
C TYR A 10 6.98 -12.96 7.18
N ASN A 11 7.09 -14.23 7.54
CA ASN A 11 7.00 -15.32 6.57
C ASN A 11 5.65 -15.34 5.85
N LEU A 12 4.55 -15.07 6.56
CA LEU A 12 3.23 -14.92 5.94
C LEU A 12 3.19 -13.73 4.98
N ALA A 13 3.72 -12.57 5.38
CA ALA A 13 3.78 -11.39 4.54
C ALA A 13 4.63 -11.62 3.28
N ARG A 14 5.81 -12.26 3.41
CA ARG A 14 6.66 -12.65 2.28
C ARG A 14 5.94 -13.60 1.32
N TYR A 15 5.21 -14.58 1.85
CA TYR A 15 4.44 -15.52 1.05
C TYR A 15 3.32 -14.81 0.25
N LEU A 16 2.59 -13.89 0.90
CA LEU A 16 1.46 -13.19 0.30
C LEU A 16 1.88 -12.11 -0.71
N THR A 17 2.90 -11.32 -0.38
CA THR A 17 3.34 -10.19 -1.20
C THR A 17 4.33 -10.59 -2.29
N ARG A 18 5.05 -11.72 -2.11
CA ARG A 18 6.16 -12.16 -2.96
C ARG A 18 7.28 -11.13 -3.12
N ASP A 19 7.37 -10.19 -2.20
CA ASP A 19 8.26 -9.03 -2.24
C ASP A 19 8.89 -8.84 -0.87
N ALA A 20 10.20 -8.65 -0.79
CA ALA A 20 10.89 -8.57 0.49
C ALA A 20 10.63 -7.23 1.17
N VAL A 21 10.84 -6.14 0.43
CA VAL A 21 10.69 -4.77 0.93
C VAL A 21 9.23 -4.53 1.33
N LEU A 22 8.29 -4.88 0.45
CA LEU A 22 6.87 -4.68 0.75
C LEU A 22 6.42 -5.50 1.97
N SER A 23 7.01 -6.67 2.19
CA SER A 23 6.66 -7.49 3.35
C SER A 23 7.16 -6.90 4.67
N GLU A 24 8.31 -6.23 4.68
CA GLU A 24 8.81 -5.53 5.87
C GLU A 24 7.85 -4.41 6.27
N ASP A 25 7.44 -3.59 5.30
CA ASP A 25 6.49 -2.50 5.50
C ASP A 25 5.13 -3.01 6.01
N VAL A 26 4.62 -4.09 5.40
CA VAL A 26 3.37 -4.74 5.82
C VAL A 26 3.44 -5.21 7.27
N VAL A 27 4.55 -5.83 7.68
CA VAL A 27 4.72 -6.32 9.04
C VAL A 27 4.82 -5.15 10.01
N GLN A 28 5.54 -4.08 9.67
CA GLN A 28 5.62 -2.88 10.49
C GLN A 28 4.23 -2.26 10.72
N ASP A 29 3.45 -2.03 9.66
CA ASP A 29 2.07 -1.51 9.79
C ASP A 29 1.18 -2.45 10.61
N ALA A 30 1.30 -3.76 10.39
CA ALA A 30 0.56 -4.75 11.15
C ALA A 30 0.88 -4.71 12.65
N MET A 31 2.16 -4.55 13.03
CA MET A 31 2.57 -4.45 14.42
C MET A 31 2.07 -3.17 15.08
N VAL A 32 2.09 -2.03 14.38
CA VAL A 32 1.52 -0.77 14.87
C VAL A 32 0.01 -0.90 15.12
N ARG A 33 -0.72 -1.51 14.17
CA ARG A 33 -2.16 -1.77 14.31
C ARG A 33 -2.46 -2.74 15.44
N ALA A 34 -1.68 -3.81 15.56
CA ALA A 34 -1.81 -4.79 16.62
C ALA A 34 -1.58 -4.15 18.00
N PHE A 35 -0.57 -3.28 18.13
CA PHE A 35 -0.30 -2.55 19.37
C PHE A 35 -1.48 -1.64 19.76
N ARG A 36 -2.03 -0.86 18.81
CA ARG A 36 -3.18 0.02 19.05
C ARG A 36 -4.46 -0.76 19.41
N ALA A 37 -4.65 -1.93 18.81
CA ALA A 37 -5.83 -2.76 19.03
C ALA A 37 -5.67 -3.73 20.23
N PHE A 38 -4.49 -3.79 20.85
CA PHE A 38 -4.17 -4.79 21.89
C PHE A 38 -5.12 -4.72 23.09
N GLY A 39 -5.51 -3.51 23.52
CA GLY A 39 -6.45 -3.34 24.64
C GLY A 39 -7.86 -3.85 24.38
N GLN A 40 -8.22 -4.11 23.12
CA GLN A 40 -9.54 -4.63 22.71
C GLN A 40 -9.49 -6.13 22.41
N PHE A 41 -8.31 -6.75 22.41
CA PHE A 41 -8.15 -8.16 22.12
C PHE A 41 -8.71 -9.01 23.27
N ARG A 42 -9.77 -9.77 23.00
CA ARG A 42 -10.42 -10.70 23.94
C ARG A 42 -10.34 -12.16 23.48
N GLY A 43 -9.48 -12.47 22.50
CA GLY A 43 -9.46 -13.76 21.80
C GLY A 43 -8.54 -14.81 22.40
N ALA A 44 -8.74 -16.07 22.00
CA ALA A 44 -7.98 -17.23 22.49
C ALA A 44 -6.58 -17.38 21.86
N SER A 45 -6.36 -16.91 20.63
CA SER A 45 -5.08 -17.05 19.92
C SER A 45 -4.52 -15.72 19.41
N PRO A 46 -3.52 -15.13 20.10
CA PRO A 46 -2.81 -13.94 19.64
C PRO A 46 -2.17 -14.11 18.26
N ARG A 47 -1.73 -15.34 17.93
CA ARG A 47 -1.13 -15.66 16.62
C ARG A 47 -2.14 -15.51 15.49
N ALA A 48 -3.30 -16.16 15.61
CA ALA A 48 -4.34 -16.10 14.58
C ALA A 48 -4.84 -14.66 14.38
N TRP A 49 -4.96 -13.91 15.49
CA TRP A 49 -5.34 -12.51 15.46
C TRP A 49 -4.30 -11.63 14.74
N LEU A 50 -3.01 -11.76 15.07
CA LEU A 50 -1.94 -11.05 14.36
C LEU A 50 -1.94 -11.40 12.87
N PHE A 51 -2.11 -12.67 12.52
CA PHE A 51 -2.10 -13.11 11.12
C PHE A 51 -3.28 -12.56 10.33
N ALA A 52 -4.43 -12.33 10.98
CA ALA A 52 -5.56 -11.63 10.36
C ALA A 52 -5.20 -10.16 10.04
N ILE A 53 -4.53 -9.46 10.96
CA ILE A 53 -4.06 -8.09 10.74
C ILE A 53 -3.06 -8.03 9.58
N VAL A 54 -2.04 -8.90 9.58
CA VAL A 54 -1.03 -8.99 8.51
C VAL A 54 -1.67 -9.19 7.15
N ARG A 55 -2.64 -10.11 7.04
CA ARG A 55 -3.36 -10.36 5.79
C ARG A 55 -4.14 -9.14 5.31
N ASN A 56 -4.76 -8.37 6.22
CA ASN A 56 -5.45 -7.13 5.85
C ASN A 56 -4.46 -6.08 5.34
N CYS A 57 -3.32 -5.91 6.03
CA CYS A 57 -2.23 -5.03 5.57
C CYS A 57 -1.70 -5.44 4.19
N CYS A 58 -1.51 -6.74 3.93
CA CYS A 58 -1.13 -7.25 2.60
C CYS A 58 -2.14 -6.83 1.51
N ARG A 59 -3.44 -6.98 1.79
CA ARG A 59 -4.50 -6.61 0.83
C ARG A 59 -4.45 -5.11 0.50
N THR A 60 -4.29 -4.27 1.52
CA THR A 60 -4.14 -2.82 1.34
C THR A 60 -2.88 -2.50 0.54
N ALA A 61 -1.73 -3.07 0.90
CA ALA A 61 -0.46 -2.84 0.22
C ALA A 61 -0.51 -3.25 -1.26
N MET A 62 -1.09 -4.41 -1.58
CA MET A 62 -1.27 -4.85 -2.97
C MET A 62 -2.23 -3.96 -3.75
N SER A 63 -3.31 -3.47 -3.12
CA SER A 63 -4.24 -2.52 -3.75
C SER A 63 -3.55 -1.21 -4.09
N VAL A 64 -2.72 -0.68 -3.18
CA VAL A 64 -1.95 0.56 -3.39
C VAL A 64 -0.91 0.35 -4.50
N ARG A 65 -0.16 -0.75 -4.47
CA ARG A 65 0.82 -1.08 -5.52
C ARG A 65 0.17 -1.18 -6.90
N SER A 66 -0.97 -1.86 -7.01
CA SER A 66 -1.72 -1.96 -8.27
C SER A 66 -2.15 -0.58 -8.77
N HIS A 67 -2.63 0.30 -7.88
CA HIS A 67 -3.04 1.65 -8.25
C HIS A 67 -1.86 2.51 -8.71
N ILE A 68 -0.72 2.47 -8.02
CA ILE A 68 0.50 3.17 -8.42
C ILE A 68 0.96 2.69 -9.80
N GLN A 69 0.99 1.36 -10.01
CA GLN A 69 1.37 0.81 -11.31
C GLN A 69 0.42 1.27 -12.43
N GLN A 70 -0.89 1.34 -12.15
CA GLN A 70 -1.86 1.87 -13.10
C GLN A 70 -1.60 3.35 -13.43
N CYS A 71 -1.29 4.19 -12.43
CA CYS A 71 -0.92 5.59 -12.66
C CYS A 71 0.36 5.70 -13.51
N ASP A 72 1.40 4.94 -13.19
CA ASP A 72 2.65 4.91 -13.96
C ASP A 72 2.44 4.47 -15.41
N GLU A 73 1.52 3.53 -15.65
CA GLU A 73 1.15 3.07 -16.99
C GLU A 73 0.39 4.13 -17.78
N LEU A 74 -0.49 4.89 -17.12
CA LEU A 74 -1.19 6.02 -17.72
C LEU A 74 -0.21 7.14 -18.10
N ASP A 75 0.75 7.47 -17.24
CA ASP A 75 1.77 8.49 -17.51
C ASP A 75 2.65 8.11 -18.72
N LYS A 76 2.97 6.82 -18.90
CA LYS A 76 3.71 6.33 -20.07
C LYS A 76 2.90 6.37 -21.36
N GLN A 77 1.58 6.35 -21.27
CA GLN A 77 0.66 6.40 -22.42
C GLN A 77 0.24 7.82 -22.79
N ALA A 78 0.58 8.82 -21.95
CA ALA A 78 0.33 10.21 -22.27
C ALA A 78 1.07 10.59 -23.56
N ASP A 79 0.35 11.21 -24.50
CA ASP A 79 0.92 11.76 -25.72
C ASP A 79 1.97 12.82 -25.34
N PRO A 80 3.20 12.81 -25.89
CA PRO A 80 4.18 13.87 -25.70
C PRO A 80 3.75 15.25 -26.24
N GLY A 81 2.55 15.36 -26.82
CA GLY A 81 1.88 16.62 -27.11
C GLY A 81 1.67 17.51 -25.86
N ALA A 82 1.31 18.77 -26.10
CA ALA A 82 1.01 19.70 -25.02
C ALA A 82 -0.08 19.13 -24.11
N THR A 83 0.14 19.15 -22.81
CA THR A 83 -0.91 18.77 -21.85
C THR A 83 -2.12 19.69 -22.04
N PRO A 84 -3.36 19.26 -21.71
CA PRO A 84 -4.54 20.10 -21.86
C PRO A 84 -4.40 21.48 -21.20
N GLU A 85 -3.67 21.56 -20.09
CA GLU A 85 -3.29 22.79 -19.40
C GLU A 85 -2.32 23.68 -20.20
N GLU A 86 -1.32 23.11 -20.87
CA GLU A 86 -0.41 23.85 -21.76
C GLU A 86 -1.13 24.37 -23.01
N GLU A 87 -2.08 23.60 -23.53
CA GLU A 87 -2.94 24.02 -24.65
C GLU A 87 -3.87 25.18 -24.24
N MET A 88 -4.49 25.08 -23.06
CA MET A 88 -5.31 26.16 -22.52
C MET A 88 -4.52 27.44 -22.28
N LEU A 89 -3.27 27.34 -21.81
CA LEU A 89 -2.37 28.48 -21.67
C LEU A 89 -2.09 29.13 -23.03
N ARG A 90 -1.74 28.34 -24.05
CA ARG A 90 -1.54 28.87 -25.42
C ARG A 90 -2.77 29.55 -25.99
N THR A 91 -3.96 28.95 -25.85
CA THR A 91 -5.21 29.55 -26.33
C THR A 91 -5.52 30.85 -25.57
N SER A 92 -5.28 30.90 -24.26
CA SER A 92 -5.50 32.11 -23.45
C SER A 92 -4.50 33.25 -23.74
N GLU A 93 -3.30 32.91 -24.22
CA GLU A 93 -2.30 33.87 -24.69
C GLU A 93 -2.66 34.45 -26.06
N ILE A 94 -3.29 33.63 -26.94
CA ILE A 94 -3.75 34.06 -28.26
C ILE A 94 -4.95 35.02 -28.16
N ASP A 95 -5.86 34.82 -27.21
CA ASP A 95 -7.05 35.66 -27.00
C ASP A 95 -6.78 37.02 -26.33
N ARG A 96 -5.54 37.28 -25.89
CA ARG A 96 -5.13 38.54 -25.23
C ARG A 96 -4.47 39.57 -26.15
N VAL A 97 -4.35 39.27 -27.46
CA VAL A 97 -3.77 40.14 -28.49
C VAL A 97 -4.87 40.72 -29.38
#